data_AF-A0A398BM96-F1
#
_entry.id   AF-A0A398BM96-F1
#
_cell.length_a   1.000
_cell.length_b   1.000
_cell.length_c   1.000
_cell.angle_alpha   90.00
_cell.angle_beta   90.00
_cell.angle_gamma   90.00
#
_symmetry.space_group_name_H-M   'P 1'
#
loop_
_entity.id
_entity.type
_entity.pdbx_description
1 polymer ?
#
loop_
_entity_poly.entity_id
_entity_poly.type
_entity_poly.pdbx_seq_one_letter_code
_entity_poly.pdbx_strand_id
1 'polypeptide(L)' 'MDGKGCCPDNIFIERLWRSLKYECVYLHAWETGSQAKAGIGRWITFYNHQRPHAAHGGQPPAVVYFNTTETDQQVQAVA' A
#
# COMPACT_ATOMS: atom_id res chain seq x y z
N MET A 1 24.61 -13.47 0.71
CA MET A 1 24.42 -12.00 0.64
C MET A 1 22.94 -11.76 0.44
N ASP A 2 22.25 -11.56 1.55
CA ASP A 2 20.80 -11.44 1.64
C ASP A 2 20.33 -10.18 0.92
N GLY A 3 19.42 -10.35 -0.05
CA GLY A 3 18.84 -9.31 -0.90
C GLY A 3 17.94 -8.31 -0.17
N LYS A 4 18.36 -7.85 1.01
CA LYS A 4 17.67 -6.87 1.84
C LYS A 4 18.02 -5.47 1.33
N GLY A 5 17.29 -5.03 0.30
CA GLY A 5 17.50 -3.72 -0.33
C GLY A 5 17.37 -3.72 -1.85
N CYS A 6 16.53 -4.59 -2.42
CA CYS A 6 16.21 -4.48 -3.84
C CYS A 6 15.52 -3.12 -4.10
N CYS A 7 16.06 -2.36 -5.05
CA CYS A 7 15.49 -1.11 -5.57
C CYS A 7 13.95 -1.15 -5.80
N PRO A 8 13.32 -2.25 -6.28
CA PRO A 8 11.87 -2.31 -6.41
C PRO A 8 11.12 -2.04 -5.09
N ASP A 9 11.50 -2.66 -3.98
CA ASP A 9 10.81 -2.48 -2.68
C ASP A 9 10.88 -1.01 -2.22
N ASN A 10 12.02 -0.36 -2.45
CA ASN A 10 12.21 1.05 -2.13
C ASN A 10 11.36 1.96 -3.02
N ILE A 11 11.26 1.67 -4.32
CA ILE A 11 10.48 2.47 -5.27
C ILE A 11 8.98 2.46 -4.91
N PHE A 12 8.45 1.30 -4.49
CA PHE A 12 7.04 1.20 -4.09
C PHE A 12 6.74 2.00 -2.83
N ILE A 13 7.59 1.89 -1.80
CA ILE A 13 7.39 2.62 -0.55
C ILE A 13 7.56 4.13 -0.76
N GLU A 14 8.52 4.57 -1.58
CA GLU A 14 8.71 5.98 -1.94
C GLU A 14 7.49 6.56 -2.65
N ARG A 15 6.90 5.81 -3.60
CA ARG A 15 5.70 6.24 -4.32
C ARG A 15 4.47 6.33 -3.41
N LEU A 16 4.36 5.41 -2.44
CA LEU A 16 3.33 5.46 -1.39
C LEU A 16 3.49 6.73 -0.54
N TRP A 17 4.70 6.99 -0.03
CA TRP A 17 4.96 8.18 0.79
C TRP A 17 4.74 9.49 0.05
N ARG A 18 5.09 9.53 -1.24
CA ARG A 18 4.76 10.69 -2.09
C ARG A 18 3.26 10.91 -2.14
N SER A 19 2.48 9.88 -2.47
CA SER A 19 1.02 9.97 -2.56
C SER A 19 0.41 10.42 -1.23
N LEU A 20 0.82 9.83 -0.11
CA LEU A 20 0.33 10.18 1.23
C LEU A 20 0.57 11.66 1.57
N LYS A 21 1.77 12.16 1.30
CA LYS A 21 2.12 13.54 1.63
C LYS A 21 1.28 14.54 0.84
N TYR A 22 1.16 14.35 -0.47
CA TYR A 22 0.45 15.29 -1.34
C TYR A 22 -1.07 15.19 -1.23
N GLU A 23 -1.62 13.99 -1.02
CA GLU A 23 -3.07 13.76 -1.02
C GLU A 23 -3.69 13.83 0.40
N CYS A 24 -2.90 13.68 1.46
CA CYS A 24 -3.40 13.69 2.84
C CYS A 24 -2.68 14.70 3.72
N VAL A 25 -1.35 14.65 3.83
CA VAL A 25 -0.64 15.44 4.85
C VAL A 25 -0.64 16.93 4.51
N TYR A 26 -0.38 17.32 3.27
CA TYR A 26 -0.26 18.72 2.87
C TYR A 26 -1.60 19.43 2.68
N LEU A 27 -2.68 18.68 2.45
CA LEU A 27 -4.03 19.24 2.28
C LEU A 27 -4.76 19.50 3.60
N HIS A 28 -4.26 18.96 4.71
CA HIS A 28 -4.94 19.03 6.01
C HIS A 28 -4.07 19.71 7.05
N ALA A 29 -4.60 20.78 7.64
CA ALA A 29 -4.06 21.39 8.86
C ALA A 29 -4.62 20.64 10.07
N TRP A 30 -3.92 19.61 10.53
CA TRP A 30 -4.32 18.84 11.72
C TRP A 30 -4.01 19.64 12.98
N GLU A 31 -5.00 19.80 13.87
CA GLU A 31 -4.81 20.49 15.15
C GLU A 31 -4.24 19.56 16.22
N THR A 32 -4.49 18.26 16.10
CA THR A 32 -4.03 17.24 17.06
C THR A 32 -3.48 16.00 16.37
N GLY A 33 -2.55 15.31 17.05
CA GLY A 33 -2.00 14.04 16.57
C GLY A 33 -3.05 12.93 16.40
N SER A 34 -4.10 12.93 17.22
CA SER A 34 -5.22 11.99 17.09
C SER A 34 -6.00 12.19 15.79
N GLN A 35 -6.21 13.44 15.39
CA GLN A 35 -6.86 13.79 14.14
C GLN A 35 -6.00 13.38 12.93
N ALA A 36 -4.69 13.63 12.99
CA ALA A 36 -3.74 13.19 11.98
C ALA A 36 -3.72 11.65 11.85
N LYS A 37 -3.68 10.92 12.97
CA LYS A 37 -3.73 9.46 12.97
C LYS A 37 -5.01 8.93 12.30
N ALA A 38 -6.16 9.52 12.62
CA ALA A 38 -7.43 9.13 12.01
C ALA A 38 -7.47 9.44 10.50
N GLY A 39 -6.95 10.61 10.10
CA GLY A 39 -6.85 11.01 8.69
C GLY A 39 -5.95 10.09 7.87
N ILE A 40 -4.73 9.85 8.37
CA ILE A 40 -3.77 8.93 7.74
C ILE A 40 -4.35 7.51 7.68
N GLY A 41 -5.01 7.05 8.75
CA GLY A 41 -5.67 5.75 8.78
C GLY A 41 -6.72 5.59 7.67
N ARG A 42 -7.61 6.58 7.53
CA ARG A 42 -8.61 6.60 6.43
C ARG A 42 -7.94 6.58 5.06
N TRP A 43 -6.87 7.36 4.87
CA TRP A 43 -6.15 7.40 3.61
C TRP A 43 -5.49 6.06 3.29
N ILE A 44 -4.88 5.38 4.27
CA ILE A 44 -4.29 4.05 4.08
C ILE A 44 -5.35 3.02 3.71
N THR A 45 -6.52 3.04 4.36
CA THR A 45 -7.64 2.16 3.99
C THR A 45 -8.09 2.38 2.56
N PHE A 46 -8.23 3.65 2.14
CA PHE A 46 -8.54 4.00 0.76
C PHE A 46 -7.47 3.49 -0.22
N TYR A 47 -6.19 3.74 0.08
CA TYR A 47 -5.06 3.33 -0.76
C TYR A 47 -5.03 1.81 -0.95
N ASN A 48 -5.23 1.03 0.11
CA ASN A 48 -5.12 -0.43 0.06
C ASN A 48 -6.35 -1.12 -0.55
N HIS A 49 -7.56 -0.58 -0.36
CA HIS A 49 -8.80 -1.28 -0.71
C HIS A 49 -9.58 -0.67 -1.87
N GLN A 50 -9.36 0.60 -2.22
CA GLN A 50 -10.23 1.31 -3.15
C GLN A 50 -9.46 1.95 -4.31
N ARG A 51 -8.18 2.29 -4.12
CA ARG A 51 -7.39 2.96 -5.16
C ARG A 51 -7.11 2.00 -6.32
N PRO A 52 -7.48 2.33 -7.57
CA PRO A 52 -7.13 1.51 -8.72
C PRO A 52 -5.66 1.74 -9.10
N HIS A 53 -4.88 0.66 -9.23
CA HIS A 53 -3.49 0.71 -9.66
C HIS A 53 -3.34 0.16 -11.09
N ALA A 54 -2.86 0.97 -12.03
CA ALA A 54 -2.65 0.55 -13.42
C ALA A 54 -1.68 -0.63 -13.54
N ALA A 55 -0.65 -0.69 -12.69
CA ALA A 55 0.29 -1.81 -12.62
C ALA A 55 -0.38 -3.14 -12.23
N HIS A 56 -1.56 -3.09 -11.61
CA HIS A 56 -2.33 -4.23 -11.13
C HIS A 56 -3.59 -4.47 -11.97
N GLY A 57 -3.64 -3.99 -13.21
CA GLY A 57 -4.83 -4.10 -14.05
C GLY A 57 -6.05 -3.35 -13.51
N GLY A 58 -5.82 -2.29 -12.72
CA GLY A 58 -6.88 -1.50 -12.09
C GLY A 58 -7.32 -2.04 -10.72
N GLN A 59 -6.75 -3.14 -10.24
CA GLN A 59 -7.11 -3.69 -8.93
C GLN A 59 -6.37 -2.99 -7.78
N PRO A 60 -7.00 -2.89 -6.59
CA PRO A 60 -6.37 -2.31 -5.43
C PRO A 60 -5.32 -3.27 -4.83
N PRO A 61 -4.31 -2.74 -4.11
CA PRO A 61 -3.18 -3.53 -3.61
C PRO A 61 -3.59 -4.71 -2.74
N ALA A 62 -4.63 -4.56 -1.92
CA ALA A 62 -5.15 -5.63 -1.07
C ALA A 62 -5.57 -6.86 -1.89
N VAL A 63 -6.27 -6.66 -3.00
CA VAL A 63 -6.77 -7.76 -3.84
C VAL A 63 -5.61 -8.54 -4.45
N VAL A 64 -4.59 -7.85 -4.97
CA VAL A 64 -3.41 -8.51 -5.53
C VAL A 64 -2.65 -9.30 -4.46
N TYR A 65 -2.49 -8.71 -3.27
CA TYR A 65 -1.78 -9.37 -2.17
C TYR A 65 -2.49 -10.64 -1.71
N PHE A 66 -3.79 -10.60 -1.44
CA PHE A 66 -4.56 -11.77 -1.00
C PHE A 66 -4.62 -12.87 -2.08
N ASN A 67 -4.81 -12.50 -3.35
CA ASN A 67 -4.79 -13.47 -4.45
C ASN A 67 -3.41 -14.16 -4.59
N THR A 68 -2.33 -13.43 -4.31
CA THR A 68 -0.97 -13.98 -4.34
C THR A 68 -0.77 -14.98 -3.20
N THR A 69 -1.24 -14.66 -1.99
CA THR A 69 -1.14 -15.58 -0.84
C THR A 69 -1.92 -16.87 -1.05
N GLU A 70 -3.12 -16.81 -1.64
CA GLU A 70 -3.91 -18.02 -1.93
C GLU A 70 -3.25 -18.90 -3.00
N THR A 71 -2.60 -18.27 -3.99
CA THR A 71 -1.88 -19.00 -5.05
C THR A 71 -0.64 -19.70 -4.50
N ASP A 72 0.14 -19.02 -3.65
CA ASP A 72 1.32 -19.61 -3.00
C ASP A 72 0.95 -20.78 -2.07
N GLN A 73 -0.15 -20.63 -1.31
CA GLN A 73 -0.67 -21.69 -0.44
C GLN A 73 -1.17 -22.91 -1.24
N GLN A 74 -1.81 -22.72 -2.40
CA GLN A 74 -2.22 -23.83 -3.27
C GLN A 74 -1.02 -24.54 -3.91
N VAL A 75 0.01 -23.80 -4.32
CA VAL A 75 1.23 -24.37 -4.91
C VAL A 75 2.00 -25.20 -3.87
N GLN A 76 2.10 -24.73 -2.62
CA GLN A 76 2.74 -25.48 -1.53
C GLN A 76 1.95 -26.73 -1.09
N ALA A 77 0.62 -26.75 -1.27
CA ALA A 77 -0.21 -27.91 -0.90
C ALA A 77 -0.23 -29.03 -1.96
N VAL A 78 0.22 -28.75 -3.18
CA VAL A 78 0.28 -29.71 -4.31
C VAL A 78 1.67 -30.34 -4.49
N ALA A 79 2.70 -29.78 -3.85
CA ALA A 79 4.08 -30.28 -3.86
C ALA A 79 4.34 -31.25 -2.69
#